data_AF-A0A1Z3UBG3-F1
#
_entry.id   AF-A0A1Z3UBG3-F1
#
_cell.length_a   1.000
_cell.length_b   1.000
_cell.length_c   1.000
_cell.angle_alpha   90.00
_cell.angle_beta   90.00
_cell.angle_gamma   90.00
#
_symmetry.space_group_name_H-M   'P 1'
#
loop_
_entity.id
_entity.type
_entity.pdbx_description
1 polymer ?
#
loop_
_entity_poly.entity_id
_entity_poly.type
_entity_poly.pdbx_seq_one_letter_code
_entity_poly.pdbx_strand_id
1 'polypeptide(L)'
;MGLVMRRDMAFGELGDVEGALRAEGVGLAPISTGDASLIAGGVTVLATATAKDIAEGRLKGLVVPGGSTDEASLAAVRSLIDLARANGLTVIAFADGVALAADSFGLSAQAEGAVFKDGGVTLLNERAELSKLVGAIV
;
A
#
# COMPACT_ATOMS: atom_id res chain seq x y z
N MET A 1 -5.27 7.39 -3.79
CA MET A 1 -4.54 6.11 -3.69
C MET A 1 -5.43 5.09 -3.00
N GLY A 2 -5.41 3.83 -3.44
CA GLY A 2 -6.03 2.74 -2.68
C GLY A 2 -5.15 2.38 -1.49
N LEU A 3 -5.72 2.17 -0.31
CA LEU A 3 -4.99 1.74 0.88
C LEU A 3 -5.43 0.32 1.26
N VAL A 4 -4.52 -0.63 1.19
CA VAL A 4 -4.81 -2.04 1.49
C VAL A 4 -5.05 -2.21 2.99
N MET A 5 -6.30 -2.46 3.37
CA MET A 5 -6.68 -2.71 4.75
C MET A 5 -6.33 -4.16 5.12
N ARG A 6 -5.52 -4.33 6.16
CA ARG A 6 -5.21 -5.63 6.77
C ARG A 6 -5.19 -5.52 8.29
N ARG A 7 -5.41 -6.64 8.99
CA ARG A 7 -5.32 -6.71 10.45
C ARG A 7 -3.90 -6.33 10.90
N ASP A 8 -3.78 -5.69 12.06
CA ASP A 8 -2.50 -5.26 12.64
C ASP A 8 -1.67 -4.36 11.70
N MET A 9 -2.36 -3.49 10.94
CA MET A 9 -1.74 -2.57 10.00
C MET A 9 -0.60 -1.75 10.62
N ALA A 10 0.55 -1.75 9.97
CA ALA A 10 1.73 -0.98 10.41
C ALA A 10 2.43 -0.29 9.24
N PHE A 11 2.92 0.92 9.47
CA PHE A 11 3.72 1.69 8.49
C PHE A 11 5.22 1.70 8.79
N GLY A 12 5.65 0.88 9.76
CA GLY A 12 7.04 0.79 10.21
C GLY A 12 7.52 2.04 10.96
N GLU A 13 8.84 2.22 11.02
CA GLU A 13 9.49 3.31 11.76
C GLU A 13 9.39 4.68 11.04
N LEU A 14 8.76 4.75 9.88
CA LEU A 14 8.55 6.00 9.12
C LEU A 14 7.51 6.94 9.76
N GLY A 15 6.89 6.52 10.87
CA GLY A 15 5.97 7.33 11.68
C GLY A 15 4.57 7.47 11.06
N ASP A 16 3.93 8.63 11.23
CA ASP A 16 2.59 8.92 10.69
C ASP A 16 2.63 9.15 9.16
N VAL A 17 2.76 8.04 8.43
CA VAL A 17 2.76 7.98 6.97
C VAL A 17 1.41 8.39 6.39
N GLU A 18 0.31 8.00 7.04
CA GLU A 18 -1.02 8.40 6.56
C GLU A 18 -1.22 9.91 6.63
N GLY A 19 -0.83 10.54 7.75
CA GLY A 19 -0.85 11.98 7.90
C GLY A 19 0.07 12.67 6.91
N ALA A 20 1.25 12.10 6.63
CA ALA A 20 2.15 12.61 5.59
C ALA A 20 1.50 12.57 4.19
N LEU A 21 0.91 11.44 3.81
CA LEU A 21 0.22 11.29 2.52
C LEU A 21 -0.95 12.28 2.40
N ARG A 22 -1.76 12.43 3.45
CA ARG A 22 -2.87 13.38 3.47
C ARG A 22 -2.40 14.85 3.43
N ALA A 23 -1.26 15.17 4.04
CA ALA A 23 -0.68 16.51 4.00
C ALA A 23 -0.24 16.91 2.57
N GLU A 24 0.20 15.94 1.76
CA GLU A 24 0.49 16.13 0.34
C GLU A 24 -0.77 16.11 -0.56
N GLY A 25 -1.97 16.12 0.04
CA GLY A 25 -3.24 16.11 -0.70
C GLY A 25 -3.68 14.75 -1.22
N VAL A 26 -3.03 13.66 -0.80
CA VAL A 26 -3.41 12.31 -1.23
C VAL A 26 -4.65 11.81 -0.48
N GLY A 27 -5.73 11.60 -1.21
CA GLY A 27 -6.88 10.85 -0.71
C GLY A 27 -6.55 9.36 -0.59
N LEU A 28 -6.66 8.80 0.62
CA LEU A 28 -6.52 7.36 0.88
C LEU A 28 -7.93 6.73 0.88
N ALA A 29 -8.15 5.82 -0.07
CA ALA A 29 -9.39 5.06 -0.21
C ALA A 29 -9.16 3.63 0.33
N PRO A 30 -9.70 3.26 1.50
CA PRO A 30 -9.53 1.92 2.05
C PRO A 30 -10.05 0.82 1.10
N ILE A 31 -9.24 -0.21 0.85
CA ILE A 31 -9.57 -1.41 0.07
C ILE A 31 -9.60 -2.61 1.02
N SER A 32 -10.70 -3.36 1.03
CA SER A 32 -10.81 -4.60 1.80
C SER A 32 -10.11 -5.76 1.09
N THR A 33 -9.45 -6.62 1.86
CA THR A 33 -8.78 -7.84 1.40
C THR A 33 -9.63 -9.10 1.51
N GLY A 34 -10.86 -9.06 2.02
CA GLY A 34 -11.74 -10.23 1.84
C GLY A 34 -12.90 -10.43 2.79
N ASP A 35 -12.87 -9.98 4.05
CA ASP A 35 -14.01 -10.22 4.92
C ASP A 35 -14.18 -9.09 5.93
N ALA A 36 -15.36 -8.48 5.86
CA ALA A 36 -15.99 -7.56 6.81
C ALA A 36 -15.10 -6.49 7.46
N SER A 37 -15.51 -5.21 7.30
CA SER A 37 -15.35 -4.16 8.32
C SER A 37 -14.14 -4.34 9.24
N LEU A 38 -12.97 -3.86 8.78
CA LEU A 38 -11.74 -4.11 9.51
C LEU A 38 -11.79 -3.34 10.83
N ILE A 39 -11.71 -4.06 11.96
CA ILE A 39 -11.70 -3.45 13.30
C ILE A 39 -10.25 -3.22 13.70
N ALA A 40 -9.81 -1.96 13.68
CA ALA A 40 -8.52 -1.54 14.21
C ALA A 40 -8.76 -0.65 15.42
N GLY A 41 -8.25 -1.04 16.60
CA GLY A 41 -8.40 -0.27 17.84
C GLY A 41 -9.86 -0.05 18.29
N GLY A 42 -10.80 -0.91 17.89
CA GLY A 42 -12.23 -0.77 18.18
C GLY A 42 -13.02 0.07 17.17
N VAL A 43 -12.38 0.57 16.10
CA VAL A 43 -13.03 1.31 15.01
C VAL A 43 -13.24 0.41 13.81
N THR A 44 -14.48 0.32 13.32
CA THR A 44 -14.81 -0.34 12.06
C THR A 44 -14.53 0.58 10.88
N VAL A 45 -13.60 0.17 10.01
CA VAL A 45 -13.33 0.88 8.75
C VAL A 45 -14.13 0.23 7.61
N LEU A 46 -14.91 1.04 6.90
CA LEU A 46 -15.61 0.62 5.68
C LEU A 46 -14.68 0.82 4.48
N ALA A 47 -14.56 -0.21 3.65
CA ALA A 47 -13.84 -0.08 2.38
C ALA A 47 -14.59 0.85 1.44
N THR A 48 -13.88 1.84 0.89
CA THR A 48 -14.42 2.81 -0.07
C THR A 48 -13.92 2.54 -1.50
N ALA A 49 -13.04 1.56 -1.66
CA ALA A 49 -12.52 1.10 -2.95
C ALA A 49 -12.38 -0.43 -2.96
N THR A 50 -12.30 -0.98 -4.17
CA THR A 50 -12.24 -2.41 -4.46
C THR A 50 -11.16 -2.71 -5.48
N ALA A 51 -10.85 -3.99 -5.70
CA ALA A 51 -9.98 -4.42 -6.80
C ALA A 51 -10.48 -3.93 -8.17
N LYS A 52 -11.80 -3.75 -8.34
CA LYS A 52 -12.38 -3.21 -9.56
C LYS A 52 -11.95 -1.76 -9.83
N ASP A 53 -11.80 -0.95 -8.79
CA ASP A 53 -11.35 0.45 -8.93
C ASP A 53 -9.87 0.55 -9.36
N ILE A 54 -9.05 -0.48 -9.08
CA ILE A 54 -7.71 -0.64 -9.64
C ILE A 54 -7.79 -0.90 -11.15
N ALA A 55 -8.58 -1.92 -11.54
CA ALA A 55 -8.71 -2.33 -12.95
C ALA A 55 -9.35 -1.25 -13.84
N GLU A 56 -10.24 -0.43 -13.29
CA GLU A 56 -10.89 0.67 -14.00
C GLU A 56 -10.08 1.98 -13.99
N GLY A 57 -8.87 1.99 -13.41
CA GLY A 57 -8.00 3.16 -13.40
C GLY A 57 -8.52 4.33 -12.54
N ARG A 58 -9.43 4.05 -11.59
CA ARG A 58 -10.00 5.06 -10.68
C ARG A 58 -9.05 5.45 -9.56
N LEU A 59 -7.99 4.66 -9.36
CA LEU A 59 -6.94 4.90 -8.38
C LEU A 59 -5.64 5.29 -9.11
N LYS A 60 -4.90 6.24 -8.54
CA LYS A 60 -3.57 6.66 -9.03
C LYS A 60 -2.42 5.78 -8.56
N GLY A 61 -2.71 4.84 -7.67
CA GLY A 61 -1.73 3.95 -7.08
C GLY A 61 -2.26 3.23 -5.84
N LEU A 62 -1.43 2.34 -5.30
CA LEU A 62 -1.74 1.46 -4.18
C LEU A 62 -0.77 1.71 -3.02
N VAL A 63 -1.29 1.71 -1.80
CA VAL A 63 -0.52 1.76 -0.56
C VAL A 63 -0.68 0.43 0.16
N VAL A 64 0.45 -0.22 0.45
CA VAL A 64 0.53 -1.56 1.06
C VAL A 64 1.26 -1.44 2.40
N PRO A 65 0.53 -1.37 3.51
CA PRO A 65 1.15 -1.40 4.82
C PRO A 65 1.61 -2.82 5.19
N GLY A 66 2.43 -2.88 6.23
CA GLY A 66 2.66 -4.10 6.97
C GLY A 66 1.41 -4.58 7.72
N GLY A 67 1.48 -5.77 8.28
CA GLY A 67 0.44 -6.29 9.17
C GLY A 67 0.32 -7.80 9.20
N SER A 68 -0.88 -8.30 9.48
CA SER A 68 -1.11 -9.72 9.77
C SER A 68 -0.66 -10.63 8.64
N THR A 69 0.12 -11.64 9.01
CA THR A 69 0.80 -12.58 8.10
C THR A 69 0.01 -13.87 7.89
N ASP A 70 -1.30 -13.85 8.16
CA ASP A 70 -2.15 -15.00 7.86
C ASP A 70 -2.21 -15.24 6.35
N GLU A 71 -2.22 -16.51 5.94
CA GLU A 71 -2.04 -16.90 4.54
C GLU A 71 -3.13 -16.34 3.62
N ALA A 72 -4.38 -16.24 4.11
CA ALA A 72 -5.50 -15.69 3.36
C ALA A 72 -5.33 -14.18 3.11
N SER A 73 -4.96 -13.42 4.15
CA SER A 73 -4.62 -11.99 4.06
C SER A 73 -3.45 -11.77 3.10
N LEU A 74 -2.38 -12.56 3.21
CA LEU A 74 -1.22 -12.45 2.32
C LEU A 74 -1.57 -12.71 0.86
N ALA A 75 -2.36 -13.75 0.58
CA ALA A 75 -2.82 -14.07 -0.77
C ALA A 75 -3.67 -12.95 -1.39
N ALA A 76 -4.56 -12.35 -0.58
CA ALA A 76 -5.38 -11.22 -1.01
C ALA A 76 -4.55 -9.95 -1.27
N VAL A 77 -3.62 -9.62 -0.38
CA VAL A 77 -2.69 -8.49 -0.55
C VAL A 77 -1.87 -8.67 -1.83
N ARG A 78 -1.31 -9.86 -2.05
CA ARG A 78 -0.54 -10.19 -3.26
C ARG A 78 -1.37 -10.02 -4.52
N SER A 79 -2.61 -10.49 -4.52
CA SER A 79 -3.53 -10.33 -5.65
C SER A 79 -3.79 -8.86 -6.00
N LEU A 80 -3.90 -7.98 -4.99
CA LEU A 80 -4.07 -6.53 -5.20
C LEU A 80 -2.79 -5.88 -5.74
N ILE A 81 -1.61 -6.31 -5.26
CA ILE A 81 -0.32 -5.82 -5.75
C ILE A 81 -0.10 -6.23 -7.20
N ASP A 82 -0.34 -7.50 -7.53
CA ASP A 82 -0.22 -8.03 -8.89
C ASP A 82 -1.17 -7.30 -9.84
N LEU A 83 -2.40 -7.00 -9.39
CA LEU A 83 -3.35 -6.22 -10.16
C LEU A 83 -2.87 -4.77 -10.36
N ALA A 84 -2.36 -4.11 -9.32
CA ALA A 84 -1.81 -2.76 -9.43
C ALA A 84 -0.61 -2.73 -10.39
N ARG A 85 0.31 -3.69 -10.27
CA ARG A 85 1.46 -3.87 -11.17
C ARG A 85 1.01 -4.06 -12.62
N ALA A 86 0.06 -4.95 -12.87
CA ALA A 86 -0.46 -5.24 -14.21
C ALA A 86 -1.11 -4.00 -14.87
N ASN A 87 -1.65 -3.09 -14.05
CA ASN A 87 -2.25 -1.83 -14.52
C ASN A 87 -1.27 -0.65 -14.51
N GLY A 88 0.04 -0.88 -14.31
CA GLY A 88 1.06 0.17 -14.30
C GLY A 88 0.92 1.17 -13.16
N LEU A 89 0.22 0.80 -12.09
CA LEU A 89 0.02 1.66 -10.93
C LEU A 89 1.28 1.70 -10.05
N THR A 90 1.51 2.87 -9.45
CA THR A 90 2.57 3.01 -8.45
C THR A 90 2.14 2.31 -7.15
N VAL A 91 3.01 1.46 -6.60
CA VAL A 91 2.80 0.77 -5.34
C VAL A 91 3.76 1.32 -4.29
N ILE A 92 3.23 1.86 -3.19
CA ILE A 92 4.02 2.32 -2.04
C ILE A 92 3.82 1.31 -0.92
N ALA A 93 4.89 0.62 -0.53
CA ALA A 93 4.84 -0.42 0.49
C ALA A 93 5.65 -0.04 1.74
N PHE A 94 5.24 -0.58 2.89
CA PHE A 94 5.82 -0.29 4.20
C PHE A 94 6.01 -1.56 5.02
N ALA A 95 7.00 -1.57 5.93
CA ALA A 95 7.32 -2.69 6.82
C ALA A 95 7.37 -4.04 6.06
N ASP A 96 6.71 -5.09 6.57
CA ASP A 96 6.64 -6.41 5.90
C ASP A 96 5.92 -6.36 4.54
N GLY A 97 5.12 -5.33 4.28
CA GLY A 97 4.52 -5.08 2.97
C GLY A 97 5.56 -4.85 1.87
N VAL A 98 6.76 -4.35 2.21
CA VAL A 98 7.87 -4.16 1.25
C VAL A 98 8.30 -5.49 0.64
N ALA A 99 8.42 -6.55 1.44
CA ALA A 99 8.82 -7.86 0.96
C ALA A 99 7.74 -8.47 0.03
N LEU A 100 6.46 -8.28 0.35
CA LEU A 100 5.34 -8.75 -0.49
C LEU A 100 5.29 -8.03 -1.83
N ALA A 101 5.52 -6.72 -1.83
CA ALA A 101 5.60 -5.94 -3.05
C ALA A 101 6.84 -6.33 -3.87
N ALA A 102 8.00 -6.49 -3.23
CA ALA A 102 9.23 -6.90 -3.91
C ALA A 102 9.07 -8.26 -4.62
N ASP A 103 8.50 -9.26 -3.96
CA ASP A 103 8.21 -10.57 -4.55
C ASP A 103 7.28 -10.47 -5.77
N SER A 104 6.21 -9.67 -5.64
CA SER A 104 5.25 -9.43 -6.73
C SER A 104 5.87 -8.71 -7.93
N PHE A 105 6.93 -7.93 -7.73
CA PHE A 105 7.67 -7.25 -8.80
C PHE A 105 8.89 -8.05 -9.29
N GLY A 106 9.21 -9.18 -8.66
CA GLY A 106 10.42 -9.97 -8.97
C GLY A 106 11.72 -9.25 -8.59
N LEU A 107 11.67 -8.39 -7.57
CA LEU A 107 12.79 -7.58 -7.09
C LEU A 107 13.17 -8.01 -5.66
N SER A 108 14.35 -7.59 -5.23
CA SER A 108 14.75 -7.68 -3.82
C SER A 108 14.80 -6.28 -3.23
N ALA A 109 14.05 -6.06 -2.16
CA ALA A 109 14.00 -4.79 -1.44
C ALA A 109 13.93 -5.05 0.07
N GLN A 110 14.80 -4.38 0.82
CA GLN A 110 14.82 -4.42 2.29
C GLN A 110 14.99 -2.99 2.81
N ALA A 111 13.89 -2.39 3.25
CA ALA A 111 13.82 -1.05 3.83
C ALA A 111 12.52 -0.91 4.64
N GLU A 112 12.42 0.14 5.44
CA GLU A 112 11.19 0.48 6.19
C GLU A 112 10.03 0.85 5.26
N GLY A 113 10.33 1.39 4.08
CA GLY A 113 9.37 1.57 3.01
C GLY A 113 10.02 1.47 1.63
N ALA A 114 9.21 1.30 0.59
CA ALA A 114 9.67 1.29 -0.78
C ALA A 114 8.55 1.68 -1.76
N VAL A 115 8.94 2.32 -2.86
CA VAL A 115 8.07 2.63 -3.99
C VAL A 115 8.42 1.75 -5.17
N PHE A 116 7.44 1.05 -5.70
CA PHE A 116 7.56 0.17 -6.86
C PHE A 116 6.76 0.76 -8.02
N LYS A 117 7.42 0.90 -9.18
CA LYS A 117 6.81 1.41 -10.41
C LYS A 117 7.60 0.94 -11.62
N ASP A 118 6.93 0.56 -12.70
CA ASP A 118 7.54 0.21 -13.99
C ASP A 118 8.67 -0.83 -13.89
N GLY A 119 8.58 -1.75 -12.92
CA GLY A 119 9.61 -2.77 -12.67
C GLY A 119 10.86 -2.28 -11.92
N GLY A 120 10.89 -1.02 -11.48
CA GLY A 120 11.90 -0.46 -10.59
C GLY A 120 11.43 -0.39 -9.14
N VAL A 121 12.41 -0.28 -8.23
CA VAL A 121 12.18 -0.03 -6.80
C VAL A 121 13.00 1.18 -6.34
N THR A 122 12.38 2.05 -5.57
CA THR A 122 13.04 3.14 -4.83
C THR A 122 12.84 2.88 -3.35
N LEU A 123 13.92 2.65 -2.60
CA LEU A 123 13.85 2.44 -1.17
C LEU A 123 13.57 3.77 -0.45
N LEU A 124 12.76 3.70 0.60
CA LEU A 124 12.45 4.82 1.49
C LEU A 124 13.09 4.52 2.84
N ASN A 125 14.10 5.31 3.20
CA ASN A 125 14.74 5.22 4.52
C ASN A 125 14.28 6.36 5.42
N GLU A 126 13.83 7.48 4.84
CA GLU A 126 13.40 8.66 5.59
C GLU A 126 12.07 9.22 5.10
N ARG A 127 11.29 9.80 6.02
CA ARG A 127 10.00 10.44 5.70
C ARG A 127 10.09 11.53 4.64
N ALA A 128 11.19 12.28 4.57
CA ALA A 128 11.38 13.34 3.59
C ALA A 128 11.42 12.82 2.14
N GLU A 129 11.82 11.56 1.93
CA GLU A 129 11.84 10.91 0.62
C GLU A 129 10.41 10.58 0.16
N LEU A 130 9.53 10.20 1.10
CA LEU A 130 8.12 9.93 0.82
C LEU A 130 7.41 11.17 0.26
N SER A 131 7.55 12.35 0.89
CA SER A 131 6.91 13.58 0.40
C SER A 131 7.32 13.91 -1.04
N LYS A 132 8.61 13.76 -1.38
CA LYS A 132 9.11 14.02 -2.74
C LYS A 132 8.51 13.06 -3.77
N LEU A 133 8.41 11.78 -3.42
CA LEU A 133 7.87 10.75 -4.31
C LEU A 133 6.36 10.89 -4.48
N VAL A 134 5.64 11.23 -3.40
CA VAL A 134 4.20 11.46 -3.44
C VAL A 134 3.86 12.66 -4.31
N GLY A 135 4.61 13.76 -4.20
CA GLY A 135 4.46 14.93 -5.07
C GLY A 135 4.64 14.63 -6.57
N ALA A 136 5.27 13.52 -6.93
CA ALA A 136 5.42 13.08 -8.32
C ALA A 136 4.28 12.16 -8.82
N ILE A 137 3.37 11.73 -7.93
CA ILE A 137 2.22 10.86 -8.23
C ILE A 137 0.93 11.66 -8.41
N VAL A 138 0.80 12.79 -7.70
CA VAL A 138 -0.39 13.68 -7.73
C VAL A 138 -0.42 14.60 -8.95
#